data_AF-A0A847YTA9-F1
#
_entry.id   AF-A0A847YTA9-F1
#
_cell.length_a   1.000
_cell.length_b   1.000
_cell.length_c   1.000
_cell.angle_alpha   90.00
_cell.angle_beta   90.00
_cell.angle_gamma   90.00
#
_symmetry.space_group_name_H-M   'P 1'
#
loop_
_entity.id
_entity.type
_entity.pdbx_description
1 polymer ?
#
loop_
_entity_poly.entity_id
_entity_poly.type
_entity_poly.pdbx_seq_one_letter_code
_entity_poly.pdbx_strand_id
1 'polypeptide(L)' 'MSYTGKAVRLERIMNRRTWRTVIVPMDHGMSLGPIKGLVNMTETVDKIA' A
#
# COMPACT_ATOMS: atom_id res chain seq x y z
N MET A 1 21.14 -13.10 11.89
CA MET A 1 20.34 -13.70 10.79
C MET A 1 19.01 -12.94 10.69
N SER A 2 18.90 -11.92 9.84
CA SER A 2 17.65 -11.16 9.55
C SER A 2 17.85 -10.09 8.46
N TYR A 3 19.10 -9.70 8.19
CA TYR A 3 19.40 -8.63 7.22
C TYR A 3 18.90 -8.95 5.80
N THR A 4 19.12 -10.18 5.33
CA THR A 4 18.69 -10.63 3.99
C THR A 4 17.17 -10.55 3.82
N GLY A 5 16.41 -11.02 4.82
CA GLY A 5 14.94 -10.98 4.75
C GLY A 5 14.38 -9.56 4.82
N LYS A 6 15.03 -8.64 5.55
CA LYS A 6 14.65 -7.23 5.59
C LYS A 6 14.92 -6.55 4.24
N ALA A 7 16.09 -6.78 3.65
CA ALA A 7 16.45 -6.23 2.34
C ALA A 7 15.47 -6.68 1.24
N VAL A 8 15.12 -7.96 1.19
CA VAL A 8 14.16 -8.50 0.20
C VAL A 8 12.77 -7.87 0.33
N ARG A 9 12.28 -7.60 1.55
CA ARG A 9 10.98 -6.93 1.74
C ARG A 9 11.02 -5.46 1.31
N LEU A 10 12.12 -4.76 1.59
CA LEU A 10 12.29 -3.36 1.15
C LEU A 10 12.31 -3.26 -0.37
N GLU A 11 12.94 -4.21 -1.07
CA GLU A 11 12.93 -4.26 -2.53
C GLU A 11 11.57 -4.56 -3.16
N ARG A 12 10.61 -5.12 -2.40
CA ARG A 12 9.23 -5.30 -2.89
C ARG A 12 8.41 -4.01 -2.79
N ILE A 13 8.75 -3.15 -1.84
CA ILE A 13 8.08 -1.85 -1.62
C ILE A 13 8.65 -0.79 -2.56
N MET A 14 9.93 -0.90 -2.93
CA MET A 14 10.62 0.11 -3.74
C MET A 14 10.92 -0.37 -5.16
N ASN A 15 10.85 0.54 -6.12
CA ASN A 15 11.29 0.26 -7.47
C ASN A 15 12.80 -0.03 -7.50
N ARG A 16 13.19 -1.25 -7.91
CA ARG A 16 14.60 -1.70 -7.89
C ARG A 16 15.56 -0.87 -8.74
N ARG A 17 15.07 -0.14 -9.74
CA ARG A 17 15.89 0.67 -10.66
C ARG A 17 16.04 2.11 -10.19
N THR A 18 14.99 2.69 -9.62
CA THR A 18 14.94 4.11 -9.26
C THR A 18 15.01 4.37 -7.76
N TRP A 19 14.86 3.32 -6.94
CA TRP A 19 14.80 3.39 -5.48
C TRP A 19 13.71 4.33 -4.94
N ARG A 20 12.66 4.56 -5.74
CA ARG A 20 11.50 5.38 -5.40
C ARG A 20 10.26 4.49 -5.26
N THR A 21 9.30 4.94 -4.47
CA THR A 21 7.99 4.30 -4.30
C THR A 21 6.91 5.36 -4.14
N VAL A 22 5.72 5.06 -4.65
CA VAL A 22 4.51 5.87 -4.40
C VAL A 22 3.61 5.01 -3.53
N ILE A 23 3.30 5.48 -2.34
CA ILE A 23 2.47 4.76 -1.37
C ILE A 23 1.14 5.50 -1.26
N VAL A 24 0.05 4.78 -1.53
CA VAL A 24 -1.31 5.28 -1.31
C VAL A 24 -1.81 4.67 0.00
N PRO A 25 -1.89 5.44 1.10
CA PRO A 25 -2.42 4.93 2.36
C PRO A 25 -3.93 4.72 2.23
N MET A 26 -4.42 3.54 2.60
CA MET A 26 -5.85 3.20 2.61
C MET A 26 -6.36 2.74 3.98
N ASP A 27 -5.54 2.89 5.01
CA ASP A 27 -5.75 2.46 6.39
C ASP A 27 -6.69 3.38 7.20
N HIS A 28 -7.12 4.49 6.60
CA HIS A 28 -7.97 5.49 7.26
C HIS A 28 -9.36 4.95 7.65
N GLY A 29 -9.77 3.77 7.15
CA GLY A 29 -11.00 3.08 7.56
C GLY A 29 -10.96 2.45 8.97
N MET A 30 -9.78 2.35 9.61
CA MET A 30 -9.66 1.73 10.94
C MET A 30 -10.11 2.62 12.10
N SER A 31 -10.12 3.95 11.96
CA SER A 31 -10.42 4.88 13.06
C SER A 31 -11.73 5.67 12.90
N LEU A 32 -12.27 5.78 11.68
CA LEU A 32 -13.38 6.69 11.35
C LEU A 32 -14.70 5.97 11.02
N GLY A 33 -14.74 4.65 11.07
CA GLY A 33 -15.84 3.87 10.51
C GLY A 33 -15.87 3.98 8.97
N PRO A 34 -16.89 3.41 8.31
CA PRO A 34 -16.95 3.38 6.84
C PRO A 34 -17.05 4.81 6.27
N ILE A 35 -15.94 5.31 5.72
CA ILE A 35 -15.89 6.59 5.01
C ILE A 35 -16.65 6.47 3.70
N LYS A 36 -17.49 7.47 3.37
CA LYS A 36 -18.23 7.53 2.11
C LYS A 36 -17.26 7.46 0.92
N GLY A 37 -17.33 6.37 0.13
CA GLY A 37 -16.38 6.08 -0.96
C GLY A 37 -15.34 4.99 -0.66
N LEU A 38 -15.24 4.52 0.59
CA LEU A 38 -14.42 3.36 1.01
C LEU A 38 -15.28 2.22 1.56
N VAL A 39 -16.61 2.30 1.41
CA VAL A 39 -17.56 1.24 1.83
C VAL A 39 -17.34 -0.03 1.00
N ASN A 40 -17.00 0.13 -0.29
CA ASN A 40 -16.63 -0.95 -1.18
C ASN A 40 -15.21 -0.72 -1.71
N MET A 41 -14.23 -1.14 -0.91
CA MET A 41 -12.80 -0.98 -1.24
C MET A 41 -12.44 -1.60 -2.59
N THR A 42 -13.05 -2.73 -2.94
CA THR A 42 -12.82 -3.42 -4.22
C THR A 42 -13.16 -2.51 -5.41
N GLU A 43 -14.36 -1.91 -5.39
CA GLU A 43 -14.79 -1.01 -6.47
C GLU A 43 -13.93 0.26 -6.57
N THR A 44 -13.47 0.80 -5.43
CA THR A 44 -12.62 1.99 -5.41
C THR A 44 -11.22 1.70 -5.93
N VAL A 45 -10.67 0.52 -5.66
CA VAL A 45 -9.39 0.07 -6.23
C VAL A 45 -9.50 -0.12 -7.74
N ASP A 46 -10.59 -0.73 -8.23
CA ASP A 46 -10.81 -0.95 -9.67
C ASP A 46 -10.92 0.36 -10.48
N LYS A 47 -11.37 1.46 -9.86
CA LYS A 47 -11.44 2.78 -10.53
C LYS A 47 -10.08 3.48 -10.68
N ILE A 48 -9.06 3.06 -9.93
CA ILE A 48 -7.71 3.64 -9.94
C ILE A 48 -6.77 2.84 -10.86
N ALA A 49 -7.08 1.56 -11.11
CA ALA A 49 -6.35 0.66 -12.00
C ALA A 49 -6.51 1.03 -13.48
#